data_AF-A0A396PXR9-F1
#
_entry.id   AF-A0A396PXR9-F1
#
_cell.length_a   1.000
_cell.length_b   1.000
_cell.length_c   1.000
_cell.angle_alpha   90.00
_cell.angle_beta   90.00
_cell.angle_gamma   90.00
#
_symmetry.space_group_name_H-M   'P 1'
#
loop_
_entity.id
_entity.type
_entity.pdbx_description
1 polymer ?
#
loop_
_entity_poly.entity_id
_entity_poly.type
_entity_poly.pdbx_seq_one_letter_code
_entity_poly.pdbx_strand_id
1 'polypeptide(L)'
;MINREDMLELTRRMTLARSSIGRIAGAYFDEEGYVDGTFNTNFLKLSVPERTKNLNLAKSVLFSSTNEQLKEYRIPDGARKPGGLWQLLNAIKKDGMKNDASLDLFYEVFGEHFQPGYPYAVFLFHGRYDVPVKGSDKEWLEGSEEIYEYLILTVSPLAGEYEPGEAEFGFLYPAFKERGAALNFVNIFEKDPARVHRDLGAWMLKG
;
A
#
# COMPACT_ATOMS: atom_id res chain seq x y z
N MET A 1 9.04 15.91 2.26
CA MET A 1 9.34 15.70 0.82
C MET A 1 9.96 14.34 0.69
N ILE A 2 9.57 13.57 -0.33
CA ILE A 2 10.04 12.20 -0.51
C ILE A 2 11.41 12.21 -1.18
N ASN A 3 12.34 11.43 -0.62
CA ASN A 3 13.64 11.15 -1.24
C ASN A 3 13.48 10.03 -2.29
N ARG A 4 13.91 10.30 -3.53
CA ARG A 4 13.81 9.32 -4.62
C ARG A 4 14.62 8.06 -4.36
N GLU A 5 15.79 8.15 -3.73
CA GLU A 5 16.63 6.98 -3.44
C GLU A 5 15.96 6.02 -2.46
N ASP A 6 15.23 6.53 -1.47
CA ASP A 6 14.45 5.72 -0.53
C ASP A 6 13.37 4.92 -1.27
N MET A 7 12.66 5.54 -2.23
CA MET A 7 11.67 4.86 -3.06
C MET A 7 12.29 3.84 -4.00
N LEU A 8 13.48 4.11 -4.55
CA LEU A 8 14.22 3.16 -5.38
C LEU A 8 14.73 1.96 -4.57
N GLU A 9 15.09 2.14 -3.29
CA GLU A 9 15.46 1.05 -2.39
C GLU A 9 14.28 0.08 -2.19
N LEU A 10 13.09 0.59 -1.89
CA LEU A 10 11.87 -0.22 -1.76
C LEU A 10 11.44 -0.83 -3.10
N THR A 11 11.53 -0.09 -4.20
CA THR A 11 11.20 -0.59 -5.55
C THR A 11 12.04 -1.82 -5.92
N ARG A 12 13.32 -1.89 -5.49
CA ARG A 12 14.16 -3.08 -5.70
C ARG A 12 13.65 -4.32 -4.96
N ARG A 13 12.79 -4.15 -3.95
CA ARG A 13 12.07 -5.22 -3.27
C ARG A 13 10.82 -5.68 -4.01
N MET A 14 10.42 -5.04 -5.11
CA MET A 14 9.25 -5.47 -5.91
C MET A 14 9.66 -6.39 -7.06
N THR A 15 10.46 -7.41 -6.75
CA THR A 15 10.93 -8.42 -7.71
C THR A 15 10.92 -9.80 -7.05
N LEU A 16 10.74 -10.87 -7.83
CA LEU A 16 10.67 -12.24 -7.29
C LEU A 16 11.89 -12.60 -6.43
N ALA A 17 13.09 -12.21 -6.87
CA ALA A 17 14.34 -12.57 -6.23
C ALA A 17 14.61 -11.79 -4.92
N ARG A 18 13.92 -10.67 -4.70
CA ARG A 18 14.19 -9.75 -3.58
C ARG A 18 12.94 -9.33 -2.83
N SER A 19 11.82 -10.01 -3.05
CA SER A 19 10.53 -9.66 -2.47
C SER A 19 10.59 -9.66 -0.95
N SER A 20 10.05 -8.60 -0.37
CA SER A 20 9.78 -8.51 1.08
C SER A 20 8.29 -8.64 1.41
N ILE A 21 7.44 -8.88 0.39
CA ILE A 21 6.00 -9.08 0.58
C ILE A 21 5.76 -10.49 1.13
N GLY A 22 5.15 -10.55 2.31
CA GLY A 22 4.78 -11.82 2.96
C GLY A 22 3.34 -12.23 2.70
N ARG A 23 2.45 -11.26 2.49
CA ARG A 23 1.01 -11.51 2.35
C ARG A 23 0.35 -10.51 1.41
N ILE A 24 -0.71 -10.94 0.74
CA ILE A 24 -1.56 -10.13 -0.12
C ILE A 24 -3.02 -10.43 0.21
N ALA A 25 -3.81 -9.37 0.27
CA ALA A 25 -5.27 -9.44 0.32
C ALA A 25 -5.85 -8.52 -0.75
N GLY A 26 -7.07 -8.81 -1.19
CA GLY A 26 -7.77 -7.95 -2.13
C GLY A 26 -9.26 -8.11 -2.05
N ALA A 27 -9.96 -7.05 -2.43
CA ALA A 27 -11.39 -7.05 -2.67
C ALA A 27 -11.68 -6.50 -4.06
N TYR A 28 -12.73 -7.03 -4.66
CA TYR A 28 -13.29 -6.62 -5.93
C TYR A 28 -14.64 -5.99 -5.65
N PHE A 29 -14.91 -4.88 -6.32
CA PHE A 29 -16.08 -4.07 -6.08
C PHE A 29 -16.83 -3.83 -7.39
N ASP A 30 -18.16 -3.77 -7.27
CA ASP A 30 -19.01 -3.26 -8.33
C ASP A 30 -18.92 -1.72 -8.44
N GLU A 31 -19.71 -1.15 -9.34
CA GLU A 31 -19.76 0.30 -9.56
C GLU A 31 -20.36 1.11 -8.41
N GLU A 32 -21.13 0.45 -7.54
CA GLU A 32 -21.78 1.03 -6.36
C GLU A 32 -20.92 0.90 -5.09
N GLY A 33 -19.75 0.25 -5.18
CA GLY A 33 -18.83 0.06 -4.06
C GLY A 33 -19.21 -1.12 -3.16
N TYR A 34 -20.06 -2.04 -3.60
CA TYR A 34 -20.29 -3.31 -2.90
C TYR A 34 -19.21 -4.32 -3.24
N VAL A 35 -18.86 -5.15 -2.26
CA VAL A 35 -17.86 -6.19 -2.41
C VAL A 35 -18.44 -7.39 -3.16
N ASP A 36 -17.92 -7.65 -4.36
CA ASP A 36 -18.25 -8.82 -5.19
C ASP A 36 -17.45 -10.07 -4.77
N GLY A 37 -16.25 -9.87 -4.22
CA GLY A 37 -15.42 -10.97 -3.73
C GLY A 37 -14.14 -10.50 -3.06
N THR A 38 -13.60 -11.35 -2.19
CA THR A 38 -12.35 -11.08 -1.47
C THR A 38 -11.39 -12.25 -1.52
N PHE A 39 -10.12 -11.97 -1.28
CA PHE A 39 -9.11 -12.99 -1.02
C PHE A 39 -8.09 -12.50 0.01
N ASN A 40 -7.50 -13.45 0.74
CA ASN A 40 -6.34 -13.21 1.60
C ASN A 40 -5.42 -14.45 1.58
N THR A 41 -4.18 -14.28 1.14
CA THR A 41 -3.26 -15.42 1.02
C THR A 41 -1.81 -15.05 1.29
N ASN A 42 -1.05 -16.04 1.75
CA ASN A 42 0.40 -15.91 1.83
C ASN A 42 0.97 -15.72 0.43
N PHE A 43 1.84 -14.73 0.26
CA PHE A 43 2.34 -14.34 -1.05
C PHE A 43 3.09 -15.48 -1.77
N LEU A 44 3.71 -16.39 -1.02
CA LEU A 44 4.45 -17.54 -1.56
C LEU A 44 3.54 -18.66 -2.08
N LYS A 45 2.25 -18.67 -1.74
CA LYS A 45 1.27 -19.63 -2.27
C LYS A 45 0.82 -19.29 -3.70
N LEU A 46 1.00 -18.04 -4.12
CA LEU A 46 0.73 -17.62 -5.49
C LEU A 46 1.74 -18.25 -6.46
N SER A 47 1.29 -18.53 -7.68
CA SER A 47 2.16 -18.96 -8.77
C SER A 47 3.19 -17.87 -9.13
N VAL A 48 4.26 -18.26 -9.82
CA VAL A 48 5.29 -17.30 -10.30
C VAL A 48 4.69 -16.18 -11.16
N PRO A 49 3.79 -16.46 -12.13
CA PRO A 49 3.13 -15.39 -12.89
C PRO A 49 2.31 -14.45 -12.01
N GLU A 50 1.48 -14.97 -11.10
CA GLU A 50 0.65 -14.15 -10.20
C GLU A 50 1.52 -13.28 -9.30
N ARG A 51 2.60 -13.82 -8.71
CA ARG A 51 3.54 -13.03 -7.90
C ARG A 51 4.18 -11.92 -8.74
N THR A 52 4.58 -12.21 -9.97
CA THR A 52 5.20 -11.22 -10.86
C THR A 52 4.25 -10.07 -11.15
N LYS A 53 3.01 -10.40 -11.53
CA LYS A 53 1.95 -9.42 -11.78
C LYS A 53 1.68 -8.54 -10.56
N ASN A 54 1.49 -9.17 -9.40
CA ASN A 54 1.21 -8.49 -8.15
C ASN A 54 2.37 -7.60 -7.67
N LEU A 55 3.61 -8.06 -7.82
CA LEU A 55 4.80 -7.25 -7.54
C LEU A 55 4.86 -6.03 -8.48
N ASN A 56 4.56 -6.19 -9.77
CA ASN A 56 4.52 -5.08 -10.72
C ASN A 56 3.43 -4.06 -10.35
N LEU A 57 2.26 -4.52 -9.88
CA LEU A 57 1.19 -3.66 -9.42
C LEU A 57 1.64 -2.82 -8.21
N ALA A 58 2.17 -3.44 -7.16
CA ALA A 58 2.72 -2.73 -6.00
C ALA A 58 3.90 -1.80 -6.38
N LYS A 59 4.74 -2.23 -7.33
CA LYS A 59 5.88 -1.46 -7.84
C LYS A 59 5.45 -0.16 -8.50
N SER A 60 4.31 -0.14 -9.19
CA SER A 60 3.84 1.04 -9.91
C SER A 60 3.65 2.25 -8.97
N VAL A 61 3.12 2.01 -7.78
CA VAL A 61 2.96 3.01 -6.71
C VAL A 61 4.32 3.59 -6.31
N LEU A 62 5.29 2.73 -6.00
CA LEU A 62 6.61 3.15 -5.51
C LEU A 62 7.48 3.81 -6.60
N PHE A 63 7.36 3.34 -7.84
CA PHE A 63 8.20 3.78 -8.95
C PHE A 63 7.72 5.08 -9.61
N SER A 64 6.48 5.50 -9.35
CA SER A 64 5.86 6.73 -9.85
C SER A 64 6.68 8.01 -9.56
N SER A 65 6.34 9.11 -10.24
CA SER A 65 7.09 10.36 -10.12
C SER A 65 6.97 10.94 -8.71
N THR A 66 8.10 11.02 -8.03
CA THR A 66 8.17 11.40 -6.63
C THR A 66 7.92 12.90 -6.46
N ASN A 67 7.10 13.27 -5.48
CA ASN A 67 6.62 14.63 -5.20
C ASN A 67 5.67 15.22 -6.28
N GLU A 68 5.23 14.40 -7.24
CA GLU A 68 4.24 14.76 -8.25
C GLU A 68 3.06 13.78 -8.22
N GLN A 69 3.29 12.52 -8.62
CA GLN A 69 2.30 11.45 -8.52
C GLN A 69 2.30 10.80 -7.13
N LEU A 70 3.47 10.58 -6.54
CA LEU A 70 3.61 10.11 -5.16
C LEU A 70 3.93 11.28 -4.24
N LYS A 71 3.00 11.61 -3.34
CA LYS A 71 3.14 12.74 -2.41
C LYS A 71 3.09 12.29 -0.97
N GLU A 72 3.90 12.91 -0.13
CA GLU A 72 3.94 12.66 1.30
C GLU A 72 2.94 13.54 2.04
N TYR A 73 2.16 12.92 2.90
CA TYR A 73 1.21 13.60 3.77
C TYR A 73 1.43 13.19 5.22
N ARG A 74 1.35 14.18 6.12
CA ARG A 74 1.25 13.90 7.55
C ARG A 74 -0.18 13.49 7.85
N ILE A 75 -0.34 12.34 8.51
CA ILE A 75 -1.63 11.88 9.00
C ILE A 75 -2.03 12.79 10.18
N PRO A 76 -3.12 13.56 10.08
CA PRO A 76 -3.54 14.46 11.16
C PRO A 76 -3.91 13.71 12.43
N ASP A 77 -3.72 14.35 13.59
CA ASP A 77 -4.00 13.71 14.88
C ASP A 77 -5.49 13.34 15.01
N GLY A 78 -6.38 14.17 14.46
CA GLY A 78 -7.83 13.89 14.41
C GLY A 78 -8.20 12.65 13.58
N ALA A 79 -7.43 12.35 12.54
CA ALA A 79 -7.65 11.17 11.70
C ALA A 79 -7.20 9.85 12.39
N ARG A 80 -6.50 9.96 13.53
CA ARG A 80 -6.07 8.82 14.35
C ARG A 80 -6.95 8.59 15.58
N LYS A 81 -8.15 9.15 15.56
CA LYS A 81 -9.17 8.89 16.58
C LYS A 81 -9.39 7.38 16.74
N PRO A 82 -9.70 6.91 17.96
CA PRO A 82 -10.15 5.54 18.18
C PRO A 82 -11.33 5.20 17.24
N GLY A 83 -11.28 4.03 16.61
CA GLY A 83 -12.25 3.58 15.60
C GLY A 83 -12.04 4.14 14.19
N GLY A 84 -11.05 5.00 13.96
CA GLY A 84 -10.79 5.60 12.63
C GLY A 84 -9.99 4.70 11.68
N LEU A 85 -10.00 5.08 10.39
CA LEU A 85 -9.30 4.38 9.30
C LEU A 85 -7.83 4.06 9.61
N TRP A 86 -7.08 5.03 10.15
CA TRP A 86 -5.65 4.83 10.42
C TRP A 86 -5.38 3.87 11.59
N GLN A 87 -6.30 3.77 12.55
CA GLN A 87 -6.18 2.75 13.59
C GLN A 87 -6.43 1.36 13.02
N LEU A 88 -7.41 1.23 12.12
CA LEU A 88 -7.71 -0.01 11.41
C LEU A 88 -6.53 -0.45 10.54
N LEU A 89 -5.98 0.43 9.71
CA LEU A 89 -4.79 0.16 8.89
C LEU A 89 -3.57 -0.22 9.74
N ASN A 90 -3.38 0.42 10.90
CA ASN A 90 -2.30 0.06 11.82
C ASN A 90 -2.53 -1.32 12.45
N ALA A 91 -3.77 -1.69 12.77
CA ALA A 91 -4.10 -3.03 13.26
C ALA A 91 -3.83 -4.11 12.21
N ILE A 92 -4.32 -3.91 10.97
CA ILE A 92 -4.08 -4.77 9.81
C ILE A 92 -2.56 -4.94 9.56
N LYS A 93 -1.79 -3.85 9.63
CA LYS A 93 -0.34 -3.90 9.49
C LYS A 93 0.31 -4.75 10.59
N LYS A 94 -0.04 -4.49 11.86
CA LYS A 94 0.55 -5.15 13.03
C LYS A 94 0.25 -6.64 13.09
N ASP A 95 -0.94 -7.06 12.68
CA ASP A 95 -1.31 -8.48 12.65
C ASP A 95 -0.76 -9.23 11.41
N GLY A 96 -0.19 -8.49 10.45
CA GLY A 96 0.36 -9.03 9.21
C GLY A 96 -0.70 -9.47 8.20
N MET A 97 -1.86 -8.78 8.19
CA MET A 97 -3.06 -9.10 7.43
C MET A 97 -3.60 -10.51 7.71
N LYS A 98 -3.49 -10.98 8.96
CA LYS A 98 -3.94 -12.32 9.36
C LYS A 98 -5.38 -12.35 9.88
N ASN A 99 -5.92 -11.20 10.25
CA ASN A 99 -7.30 -11.09 10.71
C ASN A 99 -8.21 -10.69 9.54
N ASP A 100 -8.94 -11.65 8.99
CA ASP A 100 -9.86 -11.42 7.87
C ASP A 100 -10.96 -10.41 8.25
N ALA A 101 -11.44 -10.41 9.49
CA ALA A 101 -12.47 -9.45 9.93
C ALA A 101 -11.99 -7.99 9.89
N SER A 102 -10.69 -7.74 10.14
CA SER A 102 -10.12 -6.38 9.99
C SER A 102 -10.06 -5.97 8.52
N LEU A 103 -9.79 -6.91 7.61
CA LEU A 103 -9.75 -6.66 6.17
C LEU A 103 -11.16 -6.41 5.63
N ASP A 104 -12.13 -7.22 6.02
CA ASP A 104 -13.54 -7.07 5.61
C ASP A 104 -14.09 -5.71 6.03
N LEU A 105 -13.86 -5.31 7.29
CA LEU A 105 -14.24 -3.97 7.79
C LEU A 105 -13.53 -2.86 7.01
N PHE A 106 -12.26 -3.05 6.63
CA PHE A 106 -11.54 -2.07 5.83
C PHE A 106 -12.17 -1.90 4.44
N TYR A 107 -12.53 -3.02 3.79
CA TYR A 107 -13.14 -3.00 2.47
C TYR A 107 -14.56 -2.40 2.50
N GLU A 108 -15.34 -2.70 3.53
CA GLU A 108 -16.66 -2.09 3.77
C GLU A 108 -16.54 -0.56 3.87
N VAL A 109 -15.71 -0.07 4.79
CA VAL A 109 -15.46 1.37 4.98
C VAL A 109 -14.90 2.02 3.72
N PHE A 110 -14.06 1.31 2.95
CA PHE A 110 -13.51 1.83 1.71
C PHE A 110 -14.57 1.99 0.62
N GLY A 111 -15.43 0.97 0.42
CA GLY A 111 -16.50 0.99 -0.58
C GLY A 111 -17.53 2.08 -0.35
N GLU A 112 -17.86 2.37 0.92
CA GLU A 112 -18.75 3.49 1.29
C GLU A 112 -18.23 4.87 0.84
N HIS A 113 -16.91 5.02 0.66
CA HIS A 113 -16.26 6.30 0.39
C HIS A 113 -15.65 6.41 -1.00
N PHE A 114 -15.62 5.33 -1.78
CA PHE A 114 -15.05 5.31 -3.12
C PHE A 114 -15.98 4.61 -4.10
N GLN A 115 -16.73 5.41 -4.86
CA GLN A 115 -17.68 4.94 -5.88
C GLN A 115 -17.34 5.63 -7.20
N PRO A 116 -16.39 5.08 -7.97
CA PRO A 116 -15.91 5.75 -9.18
C PRO A 116 -16.89 5.62 -10.36
N GLY A 117 -18.00 4.89 -10.20
CA GLY A 117 -19.00 4.64 -11.24
C GLY A 117 -18.56 3.57 -12.24
N TYR A 118 -17.63 2.71 -11.85
CA TYR A 118 -17.19 1.53 -12.61
C TYR A 118 -16.66 0.45 -11.65
N PRO A 119 -16.65 -0.83 -12.02
CA PRO A 119 -16.06 -1.90 -11.20
C PRO A 119 -14.55 -1.74 -10.99
N TYR A 120 -14.08 -1.97 -9.77
CA TYR A 120 -12.68 -1.75 -9.38
C TYR A 120 -12.15 -2.81 -8.42
N ALA A 121 -10.84 -2.87 -8.27
CA ALA A 121 -10.14 -3.72 -7.31
C ALA A 121 -9.36 -2.87 -6.31
N VAL A 122 -9.32 -3.31 -5.05
CA VAL A 122 -8.48 -2.76 -3.99
C VAL A 122 -7.60 -3.86 -3.44
N PHE A 123 -6.31 -3.80 -3.72
CA PHE A 123 -5.34 -4.77 -3.24
C PHE A 123 -4.47 -4.16 -2.14
N LEU A 124 -4.17 -4.96 -1.13
CA LEU A 124 -3.32 -4.62 0.00
C LEU A 124 -2.17 -5.62 0.10
N PHE A 125 -0.96 -5.10 0.18
CA PHE A 125 0.27 -5.88 0.28
C PHE A 125 0.93 -5.60 1.63
N HIS A 126 1.22 -6.64 2.39
CA HIS A 126 2.00 -6.54 3.62
C HIS A 126 3.43 -7.01 3.37
N GLY A 127 4.39 -6.16 3.71
CA GLY A 127 5.80 -6.48 3.62
C GLY A 127 6.59 -6.17 4.88
N ARG A 128 7.68 -6.90 5.05
CA ARG A 128 8.69 -6.68 6.08
C ARG A 128 10.05 -6.69 5.43
N TYR A 129 10.70 -5.53 5.45
CA TYR A 129 12.01 -5.34 4.84
C TYR A 129 13.06 -5.12 5.93
N ASP A 130 14.04 -6.01 6.01
CA ASP A 130 15.22 -5.82 6.84
C ASP A 130 16.10 -4.76 6.18
N VAL A 131 16.12 -3.56 6.75
CA VAL A 131 16.85 -2.41 6.23
C VAL A 131 18.28 -2.48 6.74
N PRO A 132 19.26 -2.72 5.87
CA PRO A 132 20.62 -2.91 6.33
C PRO A 132 21.24 -1.56 6.72
N VAL A 133 22.01 -1.50 7.80
CA VAL A 133 22.67 -0.26 8.23
C VAL A 133 23.94 -0.01 7.40
N LYS A 134 24.03 1.18 6.81
CA LYS A 134 25.23 1.65 6.13
C LYS A 134 26.01 2.55 7.08
N GLY A 135 27.28 2.22 7.35
CA GLY A 135 28.19 3.12 8.04
C GLY A 135 28.45 4.39 7.24
N SER A 136 28.97 5.42 7.89
CA SER A 136 29.34 6.71 7.28
C SER A 136 30.31 6.59 6.11
N ASP A 137 31.08 5.50 6.03
CA ASP A 137 32.04 5.22 4.97
C ASP A 137 31.53 4.23 3.90
N LYS A 138 30.21 3.97 3.86
CA LYS A 138 29.55 2.94 3.01
C LYS A 138 29.95 1.49 3.33
N GLU A 139 30.73 1.24 4.37
CA GLU A 139 30.93 -0.11 4.88
C GLU A 139 29.67 -0.60 5.61
N TRP A 140 29.35 -1.88 5.42
CA TRP A 140 28.25 -2.54 6.12
C TRP A 140 28.63 -2.69 7.59
N LEU A 141 27.84 -2.12 8.50
CA LEU A 141 28.00 -2.36 9.93
C LEU A 141 27.23 -3.63 10.29
N GLU A 142 27.95 -4.70 10.63
CA GLU A 142 27.32 -5.91 11.18
C GLU A 142 26.58 -5.57 12.50
N GLY A 143 25.31 -5.96 12.60
CA GLY A 143 24.61 -6.06 13.89
C GLY A 143 23.51 -5.05 14.19
N SER A 144 23.17 -4.14 13.27
CA SER A 144 21.95 -3.31 13.39
C SER A 144 21.15 -3.39 12.09
N GLU A 145 19.95 -3.94 12.16
CA GLU A 145 18.97 -3.97 11.07
C GLU A 145 17.69 -3.32 11.59
N GLU A 146 17.18 -2.32 10.86
CA GLU A 146 15.86 -1.76 11.16
C GLU A 146 14.82 -2.57 10.38
N ILE A 147 13.82 -3.13 11.06
CA ILE A 147 12.76 -3.86 10.37
C ILE A 147 11.69 -2.86 9.93
N TYR A 148 11.64 -2.59 8.63
CA TYR A 148 10.61 -1.77 8.02
C TYR A 148 9.39 -2.61 7.66
N GLU A 149 8.35 -2.56 8.49
CA GLU A 149 7.05 -3.18 8.23
C GLU A 149 6.07 -2.19 7.61
N TYR A 150 5.50 -2.54 6.46
CA TYR A 150 4.69 -1.64 5.64
C TYR A 150 3.47 -2.30 4.99
N LEU A 151 2.53 -1.45 4.61
CA LEU A 151 1.41 -1.73 3.72
C LEU A 151 1.60 -0.94 2.42
N ILE A 152 1.38 -1.59 1.28
CA ILE A 152 1.11 -0.92 0.01
C ILE A 152 -0.34 -1.20 -0.37
N LEU A 153 -1.08 -0.16 -0.72
CA LEU A 153 -2.42 -0.29 -1.29
C LEU A 153 -2.41 0.15 -2.75
N THR A 154 -3.16 -0.57 -3.59
CA THR A 154 -3.41 -0.21 -4.98
C THR A 154 -4.89 -0.27 -5.27
N VAL A 155 -5.41 0.76 -5.94
CA VAL A 155 -6.77 0.81 -6.49
C VAL A 155 -6.65 0.87 -8.00
N SER A 156 -7.38 0.00 -8.69
CA SER A 156 -7.35 -0.10 -10.14
C SER A 156 -8.74 -0.43 -10.68
N PRO A 157 -9.16 0.10 -11.85
CA PRO A 157 -10.31 -0.42 -12.57
C PRO A 157 -10.11 -1.90 -12.91
N LEU A 158 -11.20 -2.63 -13.10
CA LEU A 158 -11.11 -4.01 -13.61
C LEU A 158 -10.87 -4.02 -15.12
N ALA A 159 -9.88 -4.79 -15.55
CA ALA A 159 -9.58 -5.04 -16.97
C ALA A 159 -10.23 -6.33 -17.51
N GLY A 160 -10.88 -7.09 -16.62
CA GLY A 160 -11.57 -8.35 -16.89
C GLY A 160 -12.17 -8.90 -15.59
N GLU A 161 -12.73 -10.10 -15.64
CA GLU A 161 -13.27 -10.76 -14.44
C GLU A 161 -12.17 -10.98 -13.41
N TYR A 162 -12.29 -10.33 -12.25
CA TYR A 162 -11.32 -10.42 -11.15
C TYR A 162 -9.87 -10.07 -11.53
N GLU A 163 -9.69 -9.28 -12.60
CA GLU A 163 -8.40 -8.91 -13.15
C GLU A 163 -8.15 -7.40 -12.93
N PRO A 164 -7.30 -7.00 -11.98
CA PRO A 164 -6.97 -5.59 -11.77
C PRO A 164 -6.21 -5.04 -13.00
N GLY A 165 -6.62 -3.87 -13.46
CA GLY A 165 -5.90 -3.08 -14.46
C GLY A 165 -4.70 -2.35 -13.88
N GLU A 166 -4.34 -1.22 -14.48
CA GLU A 166 -3.28 -0.37 -13.96
C GLU A 166 -3.73 0.36 -12.69
N ALA A 167 -2.84 0.49 -11.71
CA ALA A 167 -3.16 1.27 -10.50
C ALA A 167 -3.36 2.74 -10.86
N GLU A 168 -4.46 3.32 -10.37
CA GLU A 168 -4.80 4.74 -10.54
C GLU A 168 -4.66 5.52 -9.23
N PHE A 169 -4.82 4.83 -8.10
CA PHE A 169 -4.59 5.35 -6.77
C PHE A 169 -3.85 4.32 -5.92
N GLY A 170 -3.16 4.77 -4.88
CA GLY A 170 -2.55 3.88 -3.92
C GLY A 170 -1.89 4.59 -2.77
N PHE A 171 -1.31 3.83 -1.85
CA PHE A 171 -0.44 4.39 -0.83
C PHE A 171 0.69 3.45 -0.42
N LEU A 172 1.70 4.02 0.22
CA LEU A 172 2.67 3.35 1.09
C LEU A 172 2.48 3.87 2.52
N TYR A 173 2.20 2.96 3.47
CA TYR A 173 2.03 3.27 4.89
C TYR A 173 2.80 2.29 5.80
N PRO A 174 3.56 2.78 6.80
CA PRO A 174 3.97 4.17 7.00
C PRO A 174 4.87 4.66 5.86
N ALA A 175 5.19 5.96 5.80
CA ALA A 175 6.17 6.44 4.83
C ALA A 175 7.57 5.91 5.18
N PHE A 176 8.36 5.56 4.17
CA PHE A 176 9.77 5.18 4.34
C PHE A 176 10.65 6.41 4.21
N LYS A 177 11.35 6.76 5.29
CA LYS A 177 12.19 7.96 5.35
C LYS A 177 13.47 7.65 6.10
N GLU A 178 14.59 8.08 5.55
CA GLU A 178 15.90 7.98 6.23
C GLU A 178 16.17 6.55 6.72
N ARG A 179 15.81 5.56 5.88
CA ARG A 179 15.95 4.13 6.18
C ARG A 179 15.08 3.61 7.34
N GLY A 180 14.02 4.33 7.73
CA GLY A 180 13.11 3.94 8.81
C GLY A 180 11.63 4.21 8.54
N ALA A 181 10.78 3.77 9.49
CA ALA A 181 9.34 3.94 9.43
C ALA A 181 8.89 5.30 10.01
N ALA A 182 8.42 6.20 9.16
CA ALA A 182 7.80 7.44 9.59
C ALA A 182 6.30 7.21 9.88
N LEU A 183 5.98 6.65 11.06
CA LEU A 183 4.62 6.21 11.47
C LEU A 183 3.51 7.25 11.32
N ASN A 184 3.90 8.53 11.29
CA ASN A 184 2.99 9.67 11.22
C ASN A 184 2.69 10.13 9.80
N PHE A 185 3.26 9.45 8.80
CA PHE A 185 3.23 9.86 7.42
C PHE A 185 2.77 8.70 6.53
N VAL A 186 2.13 9.08 5.42
CA VAL A 186 1.74 8.20 4.32
C VAL A 186 2.23 8.82 3.01
N ASN A 187 2.67 7.98 2.08
CA ASN A 187 2.87 8.40 0.70
C ASN A 187 1.67 7.99 -0.14
N ILE A 188 0.92 8.95 -0.67
CA ILE A 188 -0.27 8.70 -1.50
C ILE A 188 0.13 8.85 -2.97
N PHE A 189 -0.25 7.85 -3.78
CA PHE A 189 -0.07 7.80 -5.21
C PHE A 189 -1.38 8.13 -5.91
N GLU A 190 -1.29 9.03 -6.90
CA GLU A 190 -2.36 9.36 -7.83
C GLU A 190 -1.77 9.36 -9.25
N LYS A 191 -2.28 8.52 -10.15
CA LYS A 191 -1.78 8.41 -11.53
C LYS A 191 -2.07 9.67 -12.33
N ASP A 192 -3.32 10.11 -12.26
CA ASP A 192 -3.81 11.40 -12.77
C ASP A 192 -4.48 12.12 -11.58
N PRO A 193 -4.20 13.42 -11.36
CA PRO A 193 -4.93 14.25 -10.40
C PRO A 193 -6.42 14.49 -10.77
N ALA A 194 -7.10 13.50 -11.32
CA ALA A 194 -8.54 13.50 -11.53
C ALA A 194 -9.31 13.62 -10.21
N ARG A 195 -10.54 14.14 -10.26
CA ARG A 195 -11.30 14.60 -9.09
C ARG A 195 -11.59 13.49 -8.06
N VAL A 196 -11.90 12.28 -8.51
CA VAL A 196 -12.36 11.17 -7.64
C VAL A 196 -11.25 10.68 -6.70
N HIS A 197 -10.01 10.58 -7.20
CA HIS A 197 -8.85 10.18 -6.38
C HIS A 197 -8.43 11.25 -5.38
N ARG A 198 -8.62 12.53 -5.71
CA ARG A 198 -8.42 13.63 -4.77
C ARG A 198 -9.41 13.58 -3.61
N ASP A 199 -10.67 13.24 -3.88
CA ASP A 199 -11.69 13.12 -2.83
C ASP A 199 -11.38 11.93 -1.90
N LEU A 200 -10.92 10.79 -2.45
CA LEU A 200 -10.45 9.64 -1.68
C LEU A 200 -9.27 10.00 -0.77
N GLY A 201 -8.23 10.64 -1.32
CA GLY A 201 -7.08 11.09 -0.53
C GLY A 201 -7.47 12.10 0.56
N ALA A 202 -8.39 13.01 0.26
CA ALA A 202 -8.89 13.98 1.22
C ALA A 202 -9.70 13.32 2.36
N TRP A 203 -10.53 12.32 2.05
CA TRP A 203 -11.24 11.53 3.06
C TRP A 203 -10.27 10.79 3.97
N MET A 204 -9.29 10.08 3.40
CA MET A 204 -8.26 9.35 4.16
C MET A 204 -7.54 10.26 5.16
N LEU A 205 -7.29 11.52 4.79
CA LEU A 205 -6.59 12.49 5.65
C LEU A 205 -7.49 13.21 6.65
N LYS A 206 -8.82 13.21 6.46
CA LYS A 206 -9.78 13.80 7.43
C LYS A 206 -10.14 12.80 8.53
N GLY A 207 -10.28 11.53 8.17
CA GLY A 207 -10.56 10.39 9.07
C GLY A 207 -11.95 10.37 9.68
#